data_AF-A0A1J4Z673-F1
#
_entry.id   AF-A0A1J4Z673-F1
#
_cell.length_a   1.000
_cell.length_b   1.000
_cell.length_c   1.000
_cell.angle_alpha   90.00
_cell.angle_beta   90.00
_cell.angle_gamma   90.00
#
_symmetry.space_group_name_H-M   'P 1'
#
loop_
_entity.id
_entity.type
_entity.pdbx_description
1 polymer ?
#
loop_
_entity_poly.entity_id
_entity_poly.type
_entity_poly.pdbx_seq_one_letter_code
_entity_poly.pdbx_strand_id
1 'polypeptide(L)'
;MLQDALQFLLRIVCELAATAFWLRFYMQLNRVPYANSFAQFIVKVTDFAVRPVRRVIPGFFGLDWASLLLFFLAEWLWSLASYWLLGYPFMAASASAWLGFLLYTLAAGLNLIAYVFMALVAAQAIVSWVNPFSPAAPVFYALARPLLRPFQRVIPPIGGIDLSPMAAFIALQLLVIAPVAGLARYGRGLIG
;
A
#
# COMPACT_ATOMS: atom_id res chain seq x y z
N MET A 1 20.96 -1.17 -19.03
CA MET A 1 20.08 -0.29 -19.83
C MET A 1 18.73 -0.97 -20.15
N LEU A 2 18.65 -1.97 -21.04
CA LEU A 2 17.35 -2.60 -21.37
C LEU A 2 16.73 -3.37 -20.18
N GLN A 3 17.55 -4.10 -19.43
CA GLN A 3 17.11 -4.85 -18.24
C GLN A 3 16.60 -3.91 -17.13
N ASP A 4 17.28 -2.79 -16.89
CA ASP A 4 16.86 -1.79 -15.90
C ASP A 4 15.53 -1.14 -16.30
N ALA A 5 15.36 -0.83 -17.59
CA ALA A 5 14.11 -0.30 -18.12
C ALA A 5 12.96 -1.32 -17.97
N LEU A 6 13.20 -2.59 -18.25
CA LEU A 6 12.22 -3.66 -18.08
C LEU A 6 11.83 -3.83 -16.60
N GLN A 7 12.81 -3.85 -15.69
CA GLN A 7 12.56 -3.90 -14.25
C GLN A 7 11.73 -2.71 -13.79
N PHE A 8 12.05 -1.50 -14.25
CA PHE A 8 11.30 -0.29 -13.92
C PHE A 8 9.84 -0.37 -14.37
N LEU A 9 9.59 -0.79 -15.62
CA LEU A 9 8.22 -0.92 -16.15
C LEU A 9 7.41 -1.96 -15.39
N LEU A 10 7.99 -3.14 -15.14
CA LEU A 10 7.34 -4.20 -14.38
C LEU A 10 7.06 -3.75 -12.94
N ARG A 11 8.02 -3.08 -12.30
CA ARG A 11 7.85 -2.50 -10.96
C ARG A 11 6.63 -1.59 -10.92
N ILE A 12 6.55 -0.63 -11.84
CA ILE A 12 5.44 0.32 -11.88
C ILE A 12 4.10 -0.39 -12.04
N VAL A 13 4.00 -1.34 -12.98
CA VAL A 13 2.74 -2.05 -13.22
C VAL A 13 2.31 -2.83 -11.98
N CYS A 14 3.24 -3.54 -11.34
CA CYS A 14 2.98 -4.30 -10.13
C CYS A 14 2.64 -3.42 -8.92
N GLU A 15 3.40 -2.35 -8.67
CA GLU A 15 3.16 -1.42 -7.56
C GLU A 15 1.85 -0.64 -7.73
N LEU A 16 1.50 -0.24 -8.96
CA LEU A 16 0.19 0.38 -9.24
C LEU A 16 -0.95 -0.61 -9.00
N ALA A 17 -0.82 -1.86 -9.44
CA ALA A 17 -1.81 -2.90 -9.20
C ALA A 17 -1.97 -3.19 -7.69
N ALA A 18 -0.85 -3.39 -6.99
CA ALA A 18 -0.80 -3.60 -5.54
C ALA A 18 -1.45 -2.43 -4.79
N THR A 19 -1.10 -1.19 -5.14
CA THR A 19 -1.69 0.02 -4.57
C THR A 19 -3.20 0.07 -4.79
N ALA A 20 -3.68 -0.24 -5.99
CA ALA A 20 -5.11 -0.24 -6.28
C ALA A 20 -5.88 -1.30 -5.48
N PHE A 21 -5.35 -2.52 -5.36
CA PHE A 21 -5.94 -3.58 -4.54
C PHE A 21 -5.96 -3.23 -3.05
N TRP A 22 -4.85 -2.70 -2.53
CA TRP A 22 -4.78 -2.29 -1.14
C TRP A 22 -5.72 -1.10 -0.86
N LEU A 23 -5.78 -0.10 -1.74
CA LEU A 23 -6.70 1.03 -1.60
C LEU A 23 -8.16 0.57 -1.59
N ARG A 24 -8.53 -0.38 -2.46
CA ARG A 24 -9.86 -0.97 -2.45
C ARG A 24 -10.19 -1.61 -1.10
N PHE A 25 -9.29 -2.44 -0.59
CA PHE A 25 -9.43 -3.06 0.72
C PHE A 25 -9.57 -2.00 1.83
N TYR A 26 -8.71 -0.98 1.83
CA TYR A 26 -8.68 0.06 2.84
C TYR A 26 -9.89 1.01 2.79
N MET A 27 -10.41 1.31 1.60
CA MET A 27 -11.67 2.05 1.43
C MET A 27 -12.85 1.26 2.00
N GLN A 28 -12.89 -0.06 1.78
CA GLN A 28 -13.92 -0.91 2.37
C GLN A 28 -13.81 -0.97 3.90
N LEU A 29 -12.58 -1.05 4.42
CA LEU A 29 -12.31 -1.00 5.88
C LEU A 29 -12.83 0.31 6.50
N ASN A 30 -12.65 1.44 5.83
CA ASN A 30 -13.12 2.76 6.29
C ASN A 30 -14.55 3.10 5.85
N ARG A 31 -15.25 2.16 5.20
CA ARG A 31 -16.63 2.32 4.71
C ARG A 31 -16.82 3.59 3.86
N VAL A 32 -15.86 3.88 2.99
CA VAL A 32 -15.93 5.03 2.08
C VAL A 32 -17.11 4.85 1.11
N PRO A 33 -18.01 5.83 0.96
CA PRO A 33 -19.15 5.72 0.05
C PRO A 33 -18.74 5.53 -1.41
N TYR A 34 -19.37 4.58 -2.11
CA TYR A 34 -19.16 4.33 -3.54
C TYR A 34 -19.59 5.49 -4.46
N ALA A 35 -20.32 6.48 -3.95
CA ALA A 35 -20.76 7.64 -4.73
C ALA A 35 -19.59 8.55 -5.16
N ASN A 36 -18.42 8.44 -4.53
CA ASN A 36 -17.27 9.27 -4.89
C ASN A 36 -16.52 8.73 -6.13
N SER A 37 -16.14 9.63 -7.04
CA SER A 37 -15.44 9.30 -8.29
C SER A 37 -14.11 8.55 -8.09
N PHE A 38 -13.36 8.85 -7.03
CA PHE A 38 -12.12 8.14 -6.70
C PHE A 38 -12.39 6.68 -6.30
N ALA A 39 -13.42 6.45 -5.47
CA ALA A 39 -13.81 5.10 -5.08
C ALA A 39 -14.26 4.27 -6.29
N GLN A 40 -15.05 4.88 -7.20
CA GLN A 40 -15.49 4.23 -8.43
C GLN A 40 -14.32 3.90 -9.36
N PHE A 41 -13.36 4.81 -9.50
CA PHE A 41 -12.15 4.59 -10.29
C PHE A 41 -11.40 3.35 -9.77
N ILE A 42 -11.07 3.31 -8.48
CA ILE A 42 -10.34 2.19 -7.88
C ILE A 42 -11.10 0.87 -8.03
N VAL A 43 -12.42 0.86 -7.79
CA VAL A 43 -13.24 -0.34 -7.98
C VAL A 43 -13.22 -0.79 -9.44
N LYS A 44 -13.36 0.13 -10.39
CA LYS A 44 -13.40 -0.17 -11.83
C LYS A 44 -12.07 -0.77 -12.32
N VAL A 45 -10.93 -0.23 -11.87
CA VAL A 45 -9.61 -0.75 -12.27
C VAL A 45 -9.22 -2.04 -11.55
N THR A 46 -9.90 -2.44 -10.47
CA THR A 46 -9.58 -3.68 -9.72
C THR A 46 -10.61 -4.79 -9.89
N ASP A 47 -11.84 -4.47 -10.31
CA ASP A 47 -12.97 -5.39 -10.37
C ASP A 47 -12.71 -6.62 -11.25
N PHE A 48 -11.95 -6.45 -12.33
CA PHE A 48 -11.61 -7.54 -13.26
C PHE A 48 -10.88 -8.70 -12.57
N ALA A 49 -10.02 -8.40 -11.59
CA ALA A 49 -9.26 -9.40 -10.84
C ALA A 49 -9.97 -9.79 -9.54
N VAL A 50 -10.58 -8.83 -8.84
CA VAL A 50 -11.24 -9.08 -7.55
C VAL A 50 -12.48 -9.96 -7.70
N ARG A 51 -13.32 -9.74 -8.73
CA ARG A 51 -14.57 -10.51 -8.91
C ARG A 51 -14.33 -12.01 -9.10
N PRO A 52 -13.38 -12.48 -9.94
CA PRO A 52 -13.04 -13.89 -10.02
C PRO A 52 -12.56 -14.48 -8.68
N VAL A 53 -11.66 -13.79 -7.97
CA VAL A 53 -11.09 -14.27 -6.70
C VAL A 53 -12.17 -14.35 -5.61
N ARG A 54 -13.10 -13.39 -5.57
CA ARG A 54 -14.23 -13.40 -4.64
C ARG A 54 -15.16 -14.61 -4.78
N ARG A 55 -15.12 -15.34 -5.91
CA ARG A 55 -15.88 -16.59 -6.07
C ARG A 55 -15.30 -17.72 -5.23
N VAL A 56 -14.00 -17.68 -4.94
CA VAL A 56 -13.29 -18.70 -4.16
C VAL A 56 -13.11 -18.26 -2.71
N ILE A 57 -12.77 -16.99 -2.50
CA ILE A 57 -12.53 -16.41 -1.18
C ILE A 57 -13.60 -15.35 -0.92
N PRO A 58 -14.71 -15.72 -0.27
CA PRO A 58 -15.76 -14.76 0.07
C PRO A 58 -15.23 -13.72 1.05
N GLY A 59 -15.82 -12.53 1.04
CA GLY A 59 -15.56 -11.51 2.05
C GLY A 59 -16.04 -12.00 3.43
N PHE A 60 -15.21 -11.84 4.46
CA PHE A 60 -15.50 -12.26 5.84
C PHE A 60 -15.41 -11.05 6.76
N PHE A 61 -16.31 -10.95 7.73
CA PHE A 61 -16.48 -9.78 8.62
C PHE A 61 -16.68 -8.43 7.92
N GLY A 62 -17.18 -8.44 6.68
CA GLY A 62 -17.35 -7.22 5.87
C GLY A 62 -16.04 -6.68 5.26
N LEU A 63 -14.95 -7.46 5.28
CA LEU A 63 -13.67 -7.12 4.65
C LEU A 63 -13.49 -7.79 3.28
N ASP A 64 -12.73 -7.13 2.39
CA ASP A 64 -12.41 -7.63 1.04
C ASP A 64 -11.12 -8.46 1.03
N TRP A 65 -11.17 -9.69 1.56
CA TRP A 65 -10.01 -10.58 1.58
C TRP A 65 -9.45 -10.89 0.20
N ALA A 66 -10.30 -10.88 -0.84
CA ALA A 66 -9.87 -11.05 -2.22
C ALA A 66 -8.93 -9.91 -2.66
N SER A 67 -9.23 -8.66 -2.32
CA SER A 67 -8.33 -7.54 -2.59
C SER A 67 -7.04 -7.62 -1.80
N LEU A 68 -7.08 -8.01 -0.51
CA LEU A 68 -5.86 -8.15 0.27
C LEU A 68 -4.96 -9.27 -0.27
N LEU A 69 -5.54 -10.39 -0.69
CA LEU A 69 -4.79 -11.48 -1.33
C LEU A 69 -4.16 -11.02 -2.64
N LEU A 70 -4.92 -10.33 -3.50
CA LEU A 70 -4.41 -9.82 -4.77
C LEU A 70 -3.30 -8.78 -4.58
N PHE A 71 -3.38 -7.96 -3.53
CA PHE A 71 -2.31 -7.06 -3.12
C PHE A 71 -1.01 -7.84 -2.80
N PHE A 72 -1.06 -8.82 -1.92
CA PHE A 72 0.12 -9.62 -1.58
C PHE A 72 0.62 -10.45 -2.77
N LEU A 73 -0.28 -10.95 -3.62
CA LEU A 73 0.08 -11.67 -4.83
C LEU A 73 0.84 -10.77 -5.81
N ALA A 74 0.41 -9.53 -6.00
CA ALA A 74 1.10 -8.58 -6.88
C ALA A 74 2.52 -8.27 -6.37
N GLU A 75 2.68 -8.02 -5.07
CA GLU A 75 4.00 -7.83 -4.43
C GLU A 75 4.88 -9.08 -4.52
N TRP A 76 4.30 -10.27 -4.36
CA TRP A 76 5.04 -11.52 -4.45
C TRP A 76 5.53 -11.79 -5.88
N LEU A 77 4.65 -11.63 -6.87
CA LEU A 77 5.01 -11.77 -8.28
C LEU A 77 6.09 -10.78 -8.69
N TRP A 78 6.03 -9.54 -8.21
CA TRP A 78 7.08 -8.55 -8.42
C TRP A 78 8.42 -8.98 -7.79
N SER A 79 8.40 -9.46 -6.55
CA SER A 79 9.59 -9.96 -5.89
C SER A 79 10.23 -11.12 -6.67
N LEU A 80 9.45 -12.07 -7.15
CA LEU A 80 9.98 -13.19 -7.92
C LEU A 80 10.51 -12.73 -9.28
N ALA A 81 9.76 -11.88 -9.98
CA ALA A 81 10.15 -11.35 -11.30
C ALA A 81 11.43 -10.52 -11.22
N SER A 82 11.59 -9.67 -10.21
CA SER A 82 12.81 -8.87 -10.03
C SER A 82 14.04 -9.74 -9.79
N TYR A 83 13.96 -10.75 -8.92
CA TYR A 83 15.06 -11.68 -8.69
C TYR A 83 15.34 -12.58 -9.90
N TRP A 84 14.30 -12.97 -10.65
CA TRP A 84 14.46 -13.72 -11.90
C TRP A 84 15.22 -12.91 -12.94
N LEU A 85 14.87 -11.62 -13.11
CA LEU A 85 15.59 -10.72 -13.99
C LEU A 85 17.03 -10.49 -13.54
N LEU A 86 17.35 -10.62 -12.25
CA LEU A 86 18.71 -10.55 -11.71
C LEU A 86 19.48 -11.88 -11.83
N GLY A 87 18.88 -12.93 -12.42
CA GLY A 87 19.53 -14.21 -12.65
C GLY A 87 19.50 -15.16 -11.45
N TYR A 88 18.60 -14.94 -10.48
CA TYR A 88 18.48 -15.80 -9.31
C TYR A 88 18.07 -17.25 -9.70
N PRO A 89 18.81 -18.29 -9.26
CA PRO A 89 18.58 -19.67 -9.68
C PRO A 89 17.43 -20.32 -8.90
N PHE A 90 16.18 -20.02 -9.25
CA PHE A 90 14.99 -20.53 -8.54
C PHE A 90 14.91 -22.06 -8.43
N MET A 91 15.45 -22.81 -9.39
CA MET A 91 15.48 -24.28 -9.33
C MET A 91 16.41 -24.83 -8.25
N ALA A 92 17.40 -24.04 -7.83
CA ALA A 92 18.32 -24.36 -6.74
C ALA A 92 17.96 -23.64 -5.43
N ALA A 93 16.81 -22.95 -5.38
CA ALA A 93 16.39 -22.21 -4.20
C ALA A 93 16.12 -23.15 -3.02
N SER A 94 16.77 -22.88 -1.89
CA SER A 94 16.56 -23.61 -0.64
C SER A 94 15.19 -23.29 -0.02
N ALA A 95 14.75 -24.10 0.94
CA ALA A 95 13.56 -23.80 1.74
C ALA A 95 13.67 -22.47 2.49
N SER A 96 14.88 -22.11 2.96
CA SER A 96 15.12 -20.82 3.60
C SER A 96 14.92 -19.66 2.63
N ALA A 97 15.31 -19.81 1.36
CA ALA A 97 15.12 -18.77 0.35
C ALA A 97 13.64 -18.50 0.07
N TRP A 98 12.80 -19.54 0.01
CA TRP A 98 11.35 -19.38 -0.14
C TRP A 98 10.72 -18.63 1.03
N LEU A 99 11.13 -18.92 2.27
CA LEU A 99 10.74 -18.13 3.45
C LEU A 99 11.25 -16.69 3.34
N GLY A 100 12.47 -16.51 2.84
CA GLY A 100 13.06 -15.20 2.57
C GLY A 100 12.23 -14.36 1.61
N PHE A 101 11.76 -14.94 0.51
CA PHE A 101 10.85 -14.27 -0.43
C PHE A 101 9.53 -13.87 0.22
N LEU A 102 8.92 -14.74 1.03
CA LEU A 102 7.67 -14.40 1.73
C LEU A 102 7.85 -13.22 2.70
N LEU A 103 8.94 -13.23 3.49
CA LEU A 103 9.25 -12.14 4.42
C LEU A 103 9.61 -10.84 3.69
N TYR A 104 10.36 -10.95 2.59
CA TYR A 104 10.69 -9.81 1.76
C TYR A 104 9.44 -9.19 1.12
N THR A 105 8.53 -10.00 0.58
CA THR A 105 7.23 -9.56 0.08
C THR A 105 6.37 -8.92 1.16
N LEU A 106 6.34 -9.48 2.37
CA LEU A 106 5.64 -8.86 3.49
C LEU A 106 6.20 -7.48 3.81
N ALA A 107 7.53 -7.35 3.84
CA ALA A 107 8.19 -6.07 4.06
C ALA A 107 7.92 -5.07 2.91
N ALA A 108 7.97 -5.53 1.66
CA ALA A 108 7.66 -4.70 0.49
C ALA A 108 6.21 -4.19 0.54
N GLY A 109 5.25 -5.06 0.86
CA GLY A 109 3.86 -4.67 1.05
C GLY A 109 3.68 -3.67 2.18
N LEU A 110 4.29 -3.87 3.35
CA LEU A 110 4.25 -2.90 4.45
C LEU A 110 4.86 -1.55 4.06
N ASN A 111 5.93 -1.57 3.26
CA ASN A 111 6.56 -0.38 2.74
C ASN A 111 5.61 0.39 1.80
N LEU A 112 5.00 -0.30 0.83
CA LEU A 112 4.01 0.28 -0.07
C LEU A 112 2.86 0.91 0.73
N ILE A 113 2.32 0.20 1.73
CA ILE A 113 1.24 0.70 2.59
C ILE A 113 1.66 2.00 3.30
N ALA A 114 2.86 2.05 3.86
CA ALA A 114 3.36 3.25 4.52
C ALA A 114 3.47 4.44 3.55
N TYR A 115 4.00 4.22 2.34
CA TYR A 115 4.08 5.27 1.31
C TYR A 115 2.70 5.71 0.80
N VAL A 116 1.76 4.78 0.61
CA VAL A 116 0.39 5.13 0.24
C VAL A 116 -0.30 5.92 1.36
N PHE A 117 -0.06 5.58 2.62
CA PHE A 117 -0.54 6.38 3.74
C PHE A 117 0.06 7.78 3.78
N MET A 118 1.37 7.91 3.55
CA MET A 118 2.01 9.22 3.44
C MET A 118 1.40 10.03 2.27
N ALA A 119 1.15 9.40 1.13
CA ALA A 119 0.48 10.05 0.00
C ALA A 119 -0.96 10.48 0.34
N LEU A 120 -1.74 9.66 1.05
CA LEU A 120 -3.10 10.00 1.50
C LEU A 120 -3.10 11.16 2.50
N VAL A 121 -2.16 11.16 3.45
CA VAL A 121 -1.99 12.25 4.43
C VAL A 121 -1.56 13.54 3.72
N ALA A 122 -0.61 13.46 2.78
CA ALA A 122 -0.21 14.60 1.96
C ALA A 122 -1.39 15.17 1.15
N ALA A 123 -2.14 14.29 0.47
CA ALA A 123 -3.31 14.68 -0.30
C ALA A 123 -4.37 15.35 0.59
N GLN A 124 -4.65 14.80 1.78
CA GLN A 124 -5.58 15.40 2.72
C GLN A 124 -5.10 16.77 3.22
N ALA A 125 -3.81 16.91 3.55
CA ALA A 125 -3.24 18.18 3.99
C ALA A 125 -3.37 19.25 2.90
N ILE A 126 -3.00 18.93 1.66
CA ILE A 126 -3.13 19.82 0.50
C ILE A 126 -4.59 20.23 0.30
N VAL A 127 -5.53 19.27 0.31
CA VAL A 127 -6.96 19.57 0.16
C VAL A 127 -7.45 20.48 1.30
N SER A 128 -7.00 20.23 2.53
CA SER A 128 -7.43 21.03 3.69
C SER A 128 -6.94 22.48 3.65
N TRP A 129 -5.75 22.72 3.10
CA TRP A 129 -5.16 24.07 3.05
C TRP A 129 -5.61 24.85 1.82
N VAL A 130 -5.80 24.17 0.68
CA VAL A 130 -6.10 24.82 -0.60
C VAL A 130 -7.61 24.95 -0.84
N ASN A 131 -8.37 23.87 -0.69
CA ASN A 131 -9.82 23.87 -0.93
C ASN A 131 -10.55 22.79 -0.10
N PRO A 132 -10.88 23.09 1.17
CA PRO A 132 -11.50 22.13 2.08
C PRO A 132 -12.92 21.71 1.66
N PHE A 133 -13.57 22.46 0.77
CA PHE A 133 -14.95 22.21 0.31
C PHE A 133 -15.02 21.44 -1.02
N SER A 134 -13.89 20.92 -1.52
CA SER A 134 -13.87 20.16 -2.77
C SER A 134 -14.65 18.83 -2.68
N PRO A 135 -15.26 18.33 -3.77
CA PRO A 135 -15.99 17.05 -3.77
C PRO A 135 -15.14 15.83 -3.36
N ALA A 136 -13.81 15.91 -3.47
CA ALA A 136 -12.89 14.86 -3.08
C ALA A 136 -12.50 14.91 -1.59
N ALA A 137 -12.68 16.06 -0.92
CA ALA A 137 -12.29 16.26 0.48
C ALA A 137 -12.85 15.19 1.44
N PRO A 138 -14.14 14.78 1.36
CA PRO A 138 -14.67 13.78 2.27
C PRO A 138 -13.94 12.42 2.20
N VAL A 139 -13.47 12.02 1.01
CA VAL A 139 -12.76 10.74 0.83
C VAL A 139 -11.37 10.79 1.42
N PHE A 140 -10.58 11.82 1.10
CA PHE A 140 -9.24 11.96 1.67
C PHE A 140 -9.28 12.16 3.18
N TYR A 141 -10.26 12.90 3.70
CA TYR A 141 -10.49 13.01 5.13
C TYR A 141 -10.82 11.64 5.76
N ALA A 142 -11.76 10.88 5.20
CA ALA A 142 -12.12 9.56 5.71
C ALA A 142 -10.93 8.58 5.71
N LEU A 143 -10.10 8.62 4.67
CA LEU A 143 -8.95 7.73 4.51
C LEU A 143 -7.76 8.12 5.41
N ALA A 144 -7.48 9.42 5.58
CA ALA A 144 -6.38 9.89 6.41
C ALA A 144 -6.71 9.93 7.90
N ARG A 145 -8.00 10.06 8.26
CA ARG A 145 -8.45 10.24 9.66
C ARG A 145 -7.97 9.15 10.62
N PRO A 146 -7.96 7.84 10.31
CA PRO A 146 -7.43 6.83 11.22
C PRO A 146 -5.97 7.05 11.59
N LEU A 147 -5.16 7.59 10.66
CA LEU A 147 -3.75 7.90 10.87
C LEU A 147 -3.55 9.23 11.59
N LEU A 148 -4.33 10.26 11.24
CA LEU A 148 -4.16 11.61 11.78
C LEU A 148 -4.79 11.78 13.16
N ARG A 149 -5.92 11.10 13.46
CA ARG A 149 -6.67 11.28 14.71
C ARG A 149 -5.85 11.08 15.99
N PRO A 150 -4.93 10.09 16.10
CA PRO A 150 -4.06 9.98 17.26
C PRO A 150 -3.17 11.20 17.47
N PHE A 151 -2.60 11.77 16.40
CA PHE A 151 -1.74 12.95 16.47
C PHE A 151 -2.54 14.22 16.73
N GLN A 152 -3.72 14.38 16.12
CA GLN A 152 -4.61 15.53 16.33
C GLN A 152 -5.14 15.64 17.77
N ARG A 153 -5.10 14.55 18.55
CA ARG A 153 -5.42 14.58 19.99
C ARG A 153 -4.32 15.22 20.83
N VAL A 154 -3.08 15.22 20.35
CA VAL A 154 -1.89 15.69 21.07
C VAL A 154 -1.41 17.04 20.52
N ILE A 155 -1.50 17.22 19.20
CA ILE A 155 -1.00 18.39 18.48
C ILE A 155 -2.21 19.25 18.09
N PRO A 156 -2.49 20.35 18.81
CA PRO A 156 -3.54 21.28 18.42
C PRO A 156 -3.15 22.02 17.12
N PRO A 157 -4.12 22.49 16.33
CA PRO A 157 -3.84 23.31 15.16
C PRO A 157 -3.19 24.63 15.58
N ILE A 158 -2.15 25.05 14.86
CA ILE A 158 -1.43 26.31 15.12
C ILE A 158 -1.80 27.29 14.00
N GLY A 159 -2.40 28.44 14.36
CA GLY A 159 -2.82 29.44 13.38
C GLY A 159 -3.86 28.92 12.37
N GLY A 160 -4.68 27.94 12.76
CA GLY A 160 -5.68 27.30 11.88
C GLY A 160 -5.10 26.24 10.94
N ILE A 161 -3.80 25.97 10.99
CA ILE A 161 -3.12 24.95 10.18
C ILE A 161 -2.91 23.69 11.02
N ASP A 162 -3.32 22.55 10.47
CA ASP A 162 -3.09 21.23 11.08
C ASP A 162 -1.65 20.76 10.81
N LEU A 163 -0.86 20.61 11.87
CA LEU A 163 0.52 20.10 11.83
C LEU A 163 0.62 18.60 12.10
N SER A 164 -0.50 17.92 12.40
CA SER A 164 -0.53 16.47 12.58
C SER A 164 0.00 15.66 11.38
N PRO A 165 -0.09 16.12 10.11
CA PRO A 165 0.55 15.43 8.99
C PRO A 165 2.07 15.28 9.14
N MET A 166 2.76 16.26 9.72
CA MET A 166 4.21 16.19 9.94
C MET A 166 4.56 15.08 10.93
N ALA A 167 3.82 14.99 12.04
CA ALA A 167 4.03 13.93 13.02
C ALA A 167 3.70 12.55 12.44
N ALA A 168 2.66 12.44 11.62
CA ALA A 168 2.32 11.21 10.92
C ALA A 168 3.42 10.78 9.94
N PHE A 169 4.02 11.72 9.18
CA PHE A 169 5.16 11.42 8.31
C PHE A 169 6.37 10.91 9.10
N ILE A 170 6.71 11.55 10.21
CA ILE A 170 7.83 11.10 11.06
C ILE A 170 7.57 9.68 11.58
N ALA A 171 6.36 9.41 12.07
CA ALA A 171 6.00 8.09 12.58
C ALA A 171 6.02 7.01 11.49
N LEU A 172 5.42 7.28 10.32
CA LEU A 172 5.42 6.36 9.18
C LEU A 172 6.83 6.12 8.65
N GLN A 173 7.65 7.16 8.56
CA GLN A 173 9.04 7.03 8.12
C GLN A 173 9.88 6.22 9.11
N LEU A 174 9.66 6.37 10.41
CA LEU A 174 10.30 5.54 11.43
C LEU A 174 9.91 4.06 11.29
N LEU A 175 8.64 3.77 10.98
CA LEU A 175 8.19 2.41 10.67
C LEU A 175 8.88 1.84 9.42
N VAL A 176 9.06 2.65 8.38
CA VAL A 176 9.76 2.22 7.16
C VAL A 176 11.25 1.92 7.46
N ILE A 177 11.95 2.82 8.14
CA ILE A 177 13.40 2.74 8.34
C ILE A 177 13.80 1.66 9.34
N ALA A 178 13.01 1.40 10.38
CA ALA A 178 13.39 0.45 11.43
C ALA A 178 12.75 -0.94 11.23
N PRO A 179 11.47 -1.18 11.55
CA PRO A 179 10.91 -2.54 11.49
C PRO A 179 10.77 -3.06 10.06
N VAL A 180 10.32 -2.24 9.11
CA VAL A 180 10.10 -2.69 7.72
C VAL A 180 11.43 -2.96 7.03
N ALA A 181 12.40 -2.05 7.12
CA ALA A 181 13.73 -2.29 6.57
C ALA A 181 14.45 -3.48 7.25
N GLY A 182 14.25 -3.67 8.56
CA GLY A 182 14.75 -4.82 9.29
C GLY A 182 14.19 -6.13 8.76
N LEU A 183 12.86 -6.21 8.58
CA LEU A 183 12.19 -7.38 8.00
C LEU A 183 12.66 -7.64 6.57
N ALA A 184 12.79 -6.60 5.74
CA ALA A 184 13.28 -6.73 4.37
C ALA A 184 14.73 -7.24 4.33
N ARG A 185 15.60 -6.73 5.22
CA ARG A 185 16.99 -7.18 5.33
C ARG A 185 17.07 -8.64 5.76
N TYR A 186 16.25 -9.04 6.73
CA TYR A 186 16.18 -10.42 7.18
C TYR A 186 15.69 -11.35 6.06
N GLY A 187 14.61 -10.98 5.37
CA GLY A 187 14.10 -11.72 4.21
C GLY A 187 15.16 -11.90 3.11
N ARG A 188 15.86 -10.82 2.73
CA ARG A 188 16.97 -10.89 1.75
C ARG A 188 18.11 -11.79 2.22
N GLY A 189 18.49 -11.73 3.49
CA GLY A 189 19.55 -12.59 4.05
C GLY A 189 19.22 -14.08 3.98
N LEU A 190 17.94 -14.45 3.95
CA LEU A 190 17.51 -15.84 3.77
C LEU A 190 17.48 -16.29 2.29
N ILE A 191 17.31 -15.35 1.36
CA ILE A 191 17.32 -15.59 -0.09
C ILE A 191 18.74 -15.92 -0.58
N GLY A 192 19.75 -15.25 -0.01
CA GLY A 192 21.16 -15.37 -0.43
C GLY A 192 21.74 -14.02 -0.81
#